data_AF-A0A2D8XKE5-F1
#
_entry.id   AF-A0A2D8XKE5-F1
#
_cell.length_a   1.000
_cell.length_b   1.000
_cell.length_c   1.000
_cell.angle_alpha   90.00
_cell.angle_beta   90.00
_cell.angle_gamma   90.00
#
_symmetry.space_group_name_H-M   'P 1'
#
loop_
_entity.id
_entity.type
_entity.pdbx_description
1 polymer ?
#
loop_
_entity_poly.entity_id
_entity_poly.type
_entity_poly.pdbx_seq_one_letter_code
_entity_poly.pdbx_strand_id
1 'polypeptide(L)'
;MSRPTNIASPKARTEALEGALSDKGLLPEGAVNAVIHTATEEWDPKNGARVVARAWVDAEFKKRLLEDATSACAELGYEGIQGEYIVALEDEPERHNVIVCTQCSCTAWPVLGLPPDWYKSPEYRARVAREPRKVLKEMGLDLAKNIAIRVWETSAETRYMVIPCRPDGTDGWNEEQLADLVTREALIGIALADPA
;
A
#
# COMPACT_ATOMS: atom_id res chain seq x y z
N MET A 1 -25.79 27.86 -12.24
CA MET A 1 -25.76 26.89 -13.35
C MET A 1 -26.55 25.66 -12.91
N SER A 2 -27.63 25.32 -13.60
CA SER A 2 -28.45 24.15 -13.23
C SER A 2 -27.68 22.87 -13.59
N ARG A 3 -27.48 21.97 -12.61
CA ARG A 3 -26.83 20.68 -12.86
C ARG A 3 -27.71 19.89 -13.84
N PRO A 4 -27.17 19.33 -14.93
CA PRO A 4 -27.98 18.56 -15.86
C PRO A 4 -28.67 17.41 -15.10
N THR A 5 -30.00 17.36 -15.20
CA THR A 5 -30.87 16.47 -14.44
C THR A 5 -31.00 15.06 -15.06
N ASN A 6 -30.31 14.80 -16.16
CA ASN A 6 -30.36 13.52 -16.87
C ASN A 6 -28.96 13.09 -17.30
N ILE A 7 -28.13 12.71 -16.32
CA ILE A 7 -26.81 12.12 -16.59
C ILE A 7 -26.99 10.61 -16.56
N ALA A 8 -26.58 9.93 -17.63
CA ALA A 8 -26.58 8.47 -17.68
C ALA A 8 -25.77 7.87 -16.52
N SER A 9 -26.16 6.67 -16.07
CA SER A 9 -25.49 5.99 -14.95
C SER A 9 -23.99 5.80 -15.23
N PRO A 10 -23.12 5.68 -14.19
CA PRO A 10 -21.72 5.34 -14.39
C PRO A 10 -21.54 4.09 -15.26
N LYS A 11 -22.33 3.03 -15.02
CA LYS A 11 -22.32 1.80 -15.83
C LYS A 11 -22.57 2.06 -17.31
N ALA A 12 -23.67 2.75 -17.66
CA ALA A 12 -24.01 3.02 -19.05
C ALA A 12 -22.96 3.89 -19.76
N ARG A 13 -22.34 4.83 -19.03
CA ARG A 13 -21.25 5.65 -19.57
C ARG A 13 -19.96 4.87 -19.77
N THR A 14 -19.62 3.95 -18.86
CA THR A 14 -18.47 3.06 -18.98
C THR A 14 -18.63 2.12 -20.18
N GLU A 15 -19.79 1.46 -20.32
CA GLU A 15 -20.09 0.57 -21.45
C GLU A 15 -20.01 1.31 -22.79
N ALA A 16 -20.55 2.53 -22.87
CA ALA A 16 -20.47 3.35 -24.07
C ALA A 16 -19.02 3.76 -24.42
N LEU A 17 -18.19 4.08 -23.42
CA LEU A 17 -16.79 4.42 -23.61
C LEU A 17 -15.99 3.18 -24.06
N GLU A 18 -16.20 2.03 -23.43
CA GLU A 18 -15.56 0.76 -23.78
C GLU A 18 -15.87 0.39 -25.23
N GLY A 19 -17.15 0.42 -25.64
CA GLY A 19 -17.54 0.18 -27.03
C GLY A 19 -16.86 1.15 -28.00
N ALA A 20 -16.84 2.45 -27.68
CA ALA A 20 -16.19 3.45 -28.53
C ALA A 20 -14.66 3.28 -28.66
N LEU A 21 -13.99 2.75 -27.64
CA LEU A 21 -12.55 2.44 -27.68
C LEU A 21 -12.28 1.15 -28.47
N SER A 22 -13.12 0.14 -28.30
CA SER A 22 -13.06 -1.12 -29.06
C SER A 22 -13.31 -0.92 -30.55
N ASP A 23 -14.33 -0.14 -30.93
CA ASP A 23 -14.64 0.18 -32.34
C ASP A 23 -13.49 0.91 -33.05
N LYS A 24 -12.67 1.65 -32.28
CA LYS A 24 -11.47 2.35 -32.78
C LYS A 24 -10.21 1.49 -32.76
N GLY A 25 -10.29 0.24 -32.30
CA GLY A 25 -9.13 -0.64 -32.13
C GLY A 25 -8.13 -0.17 -31.06
N LEU A 26 -8.57 0.69 -30.12
CA LEU A 26 -7.74 1.22 -29.03
C LEU A 26 -7.78 0.37 -27.77
N LEU A 27 -8.74 -0.56 -27.69
CA LEU A 27 -8.86 -1.52 -26.60
C LEU A 27 -8.73 -2.94 -27.17
N PRO A 28 -7.56 -3.59 -27.02
CA PRO A 28 -7.37 -4.97 -27.46
C PRO A 28 -8.35 -5.92 -26.77
N GLU A 29 -8.73 -6.97 -27.48
CA GLU A 29 -9.59 -8.03 -26.92
C GLU A 29 -8.96 -8.62 -25.65
N GLY A 30 -9.75 -8.73 -24.58
CA GLY A 30 -9.30 -9.29 -23.31
C GLY A 30 -8.43 -8.36 -22.44
N ALA A 31 -8.06 -7.17 -22.91
CA ALA A 31 -7.19 -6.25 -22.15
C ALA A 31 -7.76 -5.90 -20.76
N VAL A 32 -9.07 -5.61 -20.67
CA VAL A 32 -9.73 -5.30 -19.39
C VAL A 32 -9.68 -6.50 -18.44
N ASN A 33 -9.95 -7.71 -18.95
CA ASN A 33 -9.92 -8.93 -18.14
C ASN A 33 -8.50 -9.25 -17.64
N ALA A 34 -7.47 -8.99 -18.45
CA ALA A 34 -6.09 -9.16 -18.02
C ALA A 34 -5.74 -8.23 -16.86
N VAL A 35 -6.14 -6.94 -16.94
CA VAL A 35 -5.92 -5.98 -15.84
C VAL A 35 -6.70 -6.39 -14.59
N ILE A 36 -7.94 -6.85 -14.74
CA ILE A 36 -8.72 -7.35 -13.60
C ILE A 36 -8.01 -8.54 -12.94
N HIS A 37 -7.55 -9.51 -13.73
CA HIS A 37 -6.85 -10.68 -13.21
C HIS A 37 -5.59 -10.29 -12.42
N THR A 38 -4.71 -9.47 -12.98
CA THR A 38 -3.51 -9.00 -12.28
C THR A 38 -3.89 -8.24 -11.00
N ALA A 39 -4.90 -7.38 -11.06
CA ALA A 39 -5.35 -6.61 -9.90
C ALA A 39 -5.97 -7.45 -8.77
N THR A 40 -6.56 -8.61 -9.08
CA THR A 40 -7.21 -9.47 -8.06
C THR A 40 -6.33 -10.64 -7.59
N GLU A 41 -5.45 -11.14 -8.44
CA GLU A 41 -4.67 -12.35 -8.17
C GLU A 41 -3.18 -12.10 -7.91
N GLU A 42 -2.59 -11.03 -8.48
CA GLU A 42 -1.14 -10.79 -8.41
C GLU A 42 -0.77 -9.67 -7.41
N TRP A 43 -1.55 -8.59 -7.40
CA TRP A 43 -1.34 -7.45 -6.51
C TRP A 43 -1.96 -7.69 -5.12
N ASP A 44 -1.39 -8.64 -4.38
CA ASP A 44 -1.82 -9.05 -3.04
C ASP A 44 -0.93 -8.41 -1.93
N PRO A 45 -1.51 -7.74 -0.91
CA PRO A 45 -0.75 -7.27 0.26
C PRO A 45 0.08 -8.34 0.98
N LYS A 46 -0.26 -9.63 0.84
CA LYS A 46 0.55 -10.74 1.37
C LYS A 46 1.96 -10.77 0.76
N ASN A 47 2.17 -10.18 -0.41
CA ASN A 47 3.49 -10.01 -0.99
C ASN A 47 4.37 -9.16 -0.06
N GLY A 48 3.90 -7.97 0.33
CA GLY A 48 4.60 -7.10 1.28
C GLY A 48 4.78 -7.75 2.65
N ALA A 49 3.81 -8.55 3.10
CA ALA A 49 3.92 -9.30 4.35
C ALA A 49 5.10 -10.29 4.33
N ARG A 50 5.31 -11.00 3.20
CA ARG A 50 6.46 -11.90 3.00
C ARG A 50 7.77 -11.14 2.94
N VAL A 51 7.80 -9.97 2.30
CA VAL A 51 8.99 -9.08 2.30
C VAL A 51 9.39 -8.71 3.73
N VAL A 52 8.42 -8.28 4.55
CA VAL A 52 8.67 -7.89 5.95
C VAL A 52 9.11 -9.09 6.79
N ALA A 53 8.41 -10.23 6.68
CA ALA A 53 8.75 -11.44 7.43
C ALA A 53 10.17 -11.91 7.13
N ARG A 54 10.58 -11.92 5.85
CA ARG A 54 11.95 -12.22 5.45
C ARG A 54 12.95 -11.24 6.05
N ALA A 55 12.65 -9.94 6.04
CA ALA A 55 13.50 -8.93 6.65
C ALA A 55 13.63 -9.08 8.18
N TRP A 56 12.65 -9.68 8.87
CA TRP A 56 12.75 -9.95 10.30
C TRP A 56 13.61 -11.18 10.66
N VAL A 57 13.82 -12.11 9.73
CA VAL A 57 14.60 -13.35 9.97
C VAL A 57 15.94 -13.38 9.24
N ASP A 58 16.12 -12.55 8.21
CA ASP A 58 17.33 -12.42 7.41
C ASP A 58 17.85 -10.97 7.44
N ALA A 59 18.86 -10.73 8.29
CA ALA A 59 19.47 -9.41 8.47
C ALA A 59 20.17 -8.89 7.20
N GLU A 60 20.71 -9.77 6.36
CA GLU A 60 21.35 -9.37 5.11
C GLU A 60 20.30 -8.98 4.07
N PHE A 61 19.18 -9.70 4.00
CA PHE A 61 18.03 -9.28 3.19
C PHE A 61 17.48 -7.94 3.66
N LYS A 62 17.31 -7.75 4.98
CA LYS A 62 16.86 -6.46 5.54
C LYS A 62 17.78 -5.31 5.13
N LYS A 63 19.09 -5.50 5.17
CA LYS A 63 20.05 -4.48 4.72
C LYS A 63 19.84 -4.13 3.25
N ARG A 64 19.69 -5.12 2.37
CA ARG A 64 19.40 -4.87 0.94
C ARG A 64 18.06 -4.18 0.73
N LEU A 65 17.03 -4.59 1.46
CA LEU A 65 15.70 -3.98 1.42
C LEU A 65 15.72 -2.50 1.80
N LEU A 66 16.51 -2.11 2.80
CA LEU A 66 16.66 -0.71 3.21
C LEU A 66 17.53 0.13 2.26
N GLU A 67 18.45 -0.51 1.53
CA GLU A 67 19.30 0.15 0.54
C GLU A 67 18.60 0.34 -0.81
N ASP A 68 17.92 -0.71 -1.30
CA ASP A 68 17.14 -0.72 -2.52
C ASP A 68 15.97 -1.71 -2.41
N ALA A 69 14.82 -1.19 -1.98
CA ALA A 69 13.63 -2.01 -1.82
C ALA A 69 13.05 -2.50 -3.15
N THR A 70 13.33 -1.82 -4.26
CA THR A 70 12.85 -2.27 -5.58
C THR A 70 13.53 -3.58 -5.94
N SER A 71 14.87 -3.60 -5.88
CA SER A 71 15.65 -4.80 -6.16
C SER A 71 15.37 -5.93 -5.16
N ALA A 72 15.24 -5.62 -3.87
CA ALA A 72 14.94 -6.62 -2.84
C ALA A 72 13.55 -7.25 -2.99
N CYS A 73 12.53 -6.47 -3.35
CA CYS A 73 11.19 -7.00 -3.68
C CYS A 73 11.21 -7.87 -4.94
N ALA A 74 12.01 -7.49 -5.95
CA ALA A 74 12.19 -8.29 -7.16
C ALA A 74 12.87 -9.65 -6.91
N GLU A 75 13.73 -9.79 -5.89
CA GLU A 75 14.27 -11.11 -5.46
C GLU A 75 13.16 -12.11 -5.11
N LEU A 76 11.99 -11.62 -4.72
CA LEU A 76 10.80 -12.41 -4.36
C LEU A 76 9.74 -12.45 -5.48
N GLY A 77 10.03 -11.81 -6.63
CA GLY A 77 9.12 -11.72 -7.78
C GLY A 77 8.08 -10.60 -7.67
N TYR A 78 8.27 -9.63 -6.78
CA TYR A 78 7.32 -8.52 -6.57
C TYR A 78 7.84 -7.24 -7.23
N GLU A 79 7.56 -7.08 -8.52
CA GLU A 79 7.96 -5.93 -9.33
C GLU A 79 6.84 -5.52 -10.30
N GLY A 80 6.99 -4.35 -10.94
CA GLY A 80 6.10 -3.91 -12.01
C GLY A 80 5.40 -2.59 -11.74
N ILE A 81 4.20 -2.45 -12.31
CA ILE A 81 3.45 -1.19 -12.39
C ILE A 81 3.19 -0.62 -11.00
N GLN A 82 3.43 0.68 -10.82
CA GLN A 82 3.31 1.37 -9.53
C GLN A 82 4.19 0.74 -8.44
N GLY A 83 5.32 0.14 -8.83
CA GLY A 83 6.35 -0.43 -7.95
C GLY A 83 7.74 -0.31 -8.55
N GLU A 84 7.93 0.61 -9.51
CA GLU A 84 9.18 0.83 -10.23
C GLU A 84 10.26 1.47 -9.36
N TYR A 85 9.87 2.12 -8.25
CA TYR A 85 10.76 2.80 -7.30
C TYR A 85 10.27 2.63 -5.86
N ILE A 86 10.40 1.43 -5.31
CA ILE A 86 9.99 1.13 -3.94
C ILE A 86 11.06 1.64 -2.95
N VAL A 87 10.61 2.23 -1.85
CA VAL A 87 11.43 2.59 -0.70
C VAL A 87 10.83 2.00 0.57
N ALA A 88 11.61 1.21 1.30
CA ALA A 88 11.20 0.64 2.57
C ALA A 88 11.47 1.61 3.72
N LEU A 89 10.49 1.76 4.61
CA LEU A 89 10.49 2.68 5.74
C LEU A 89 10.47 1.89 7.03
N GLU A 90 11.62 1.78 7.70
CA GLU A 90 11.71 1.06 8.96
C GLU A 90 11.15 1.86 10.14
N ASP A 91 10.19 1.23 10.82
CA ASP A 91 9.75 1.63 12.16
C ASP A 91 10.79 1.23 13.21
N GLU A 92 10.92 2.09 14.22
CA GLU A 92 11.77 1.90 15.39
C GLU A 92 10.91 2.10 16.66
N PRO A 93 11.36 1.64 17.85
CA PRO A 93 10.59 1.80 19.09
C PRO A 93 10.16 3.25 19.38
N GLU A 94 10.98 4.23 18.99
CA GLU A 94 10.70 5.66 19.17
C GLU A 94 10.17 6.35 17.90
N ARG A 95 10.02 5.64 16.77
CA ARG A 95 9.61 6.23 15.48
C ARG A 95 8.66 5.33 14.68
N HIS A 96 7.49 5.87 14.40
CA HIS A 96 6.46 5.24 13.55
C HIS A 96 6.34 5.98 12.22
N ASN A 97 6.31 5.27 11.11
CA ASN A 97 6.12 5.82 9.77
C ASN A 97 4.67 5.60 9.31
N VAL A 98 4.11 6.55 8.57
CA VAL A 98 2.79 6.41 7.94
C VAL A 98 2.81 7.02 6.55
N ILE A 99 2.18 6.35 5.58
CA ILE A 99 2.24 6.71 4.16
C ILE A 99 0.93 7.37 3.73
N VAL A 100 1.02 8.41 2.91
CA VAL A 100 -0.14 9.08 2.32
C VAL A 100 0.18 9.58 0.90
N CYS A 101 -0.84 9.72 0.07
CA CYS A 101 -0.78 10.50 -1.16
C CYS A 101 -1.85 11.59 -1.09
N THR A 102 -1.48 12.78 -0.63
CA THR A 102 -2.41 13.90 -0.47
C THR A 102 -3.03 14.32 -1.79
N GLN A 103 -2.32 14.17 -2.91
CA GLN A 103 -2.74 14.61 -4.24
C GLN A 103 -3.72 13.65 -4.93
N CYS A 104 -3.57 12.33 -4.73
CA CYS A 104 -4.44 11.34 -5.38
C CYS A 104 -4.56 10.05 -4.56
N SER A 105 -3.75 9.03 -4.85
CA SER A 105 -3.96 7.67 -4.35
C SER A 105 -2.76 6.72 -4.56
N CYS A 106 -1.54 7.24 -4.72
CA CYS A 106 -0.37 6.43 -5.07
C CYS A 106 0.00 5.39 -3.98
N THR A 107 0.15 4.11 -4.35
CA THR A 107 0.62 3.01 -3.47
C THR A 107 1.50 2.02 -4.25
N ALA A 108 2.29 1.21 -3.55
CA ALA A 108 3.18 0.22 -4.13
C ALA A 108 2.42 -1.06 -4.55
N TRP A 109 1.78 -1.08 -5.72
CA TRP A 109 0.85 -2.17 -6.09
C TRP A 109 1.43 -3.59 -5.97
N PRO A 110 2.69 -3.87 -6.37
CA PRO A 110 3.25 -5.22 -6.27
C PRO A 110 3.31 -5.78 -4.84
N VAL A 111 3.35 -4.92 -3.82
CA VAL A 111 3.53 -5.33 -2.40
C VAL A 111 2.40 -4.89 -1.47
N LEU A 112 1.60 -3.88 -1.84
CA LEU A 112 0.48 -3.34 -1.06
C LEU A 112 -0.89 -3.59 -1.69
N GLY A 113 -0.92 -4.08 -2.93
CA GLY A 113 -2.14 -4.18 -3.72
C GLY A 113 -2.74 -2.82 -4.10
N LEU A 114 -3.93 -2.87 -4.71
CA LEU A 114 -4.71 -1.67 -4.98
C LEU A 114 -5.14 -0.97 -3.68
N PRO A 115 -5.10 0.37 -3.63
CA PRO A 115 -5.38 1.11 -2.42
C PRO A 115 -6.86 0.97 -2.00
N PRO A 116 -7.13 0.75 -0.70
CA PRO A 116 -8.49 0.70 -0.18
C PRO A 116 -9.18 2.07 -0.28
N ASP A 117 -10.51 2.09 -0.24
CA ASP A 117 -11.30 3.31 -0.42
C ASP A 117 -10.98 4.41 0.58
N TRP A 118 -10.72 4.04 1.84
CA TRP A 118 -10.34 5.00 2.88
C TRP A 118 -9.02 5.72 2.57
N TYR A 119 -8.06 5.04 1.92
CA TYR A 119 -6.76 5.64 1.59
C TYR A 119 -6.91 6.72 0.51
N LYS A 120 -7.83 6.50 -0.43
CA LYS A 120 -8.16 7.42 -1.53
C LYS A 120 -9.03 8.59 -1.07
N SER A 121 -9.61 8.49 0.12
CA SER A 121 -10.63 9.42 0.60
C SER A 121 -10.03 10.77 1.03
N PRO A 122 -10.73 11.89 0.80
CA PRO A 122 -10.27 13.20 1.28
C PRO A 122 -10.08 13.26 2.80
N GLU A 123 -10.85 12.49 3.56
CA GLU A 123 -10.82 12.46 5.03
C GLU A 123 -9.46 12.00 5.55
N TYR A 124 -8.91 10.91 4.99
CA TYR A 124 -7.56 10.45 5.33
C TYR A 124 -6.50 11.42 4.80
N ARG A 125 -6.55 11.67 3.48
CA ARG A 125 -5.52 12.39 2.73
C ARG A 125 -5.29 13.82 3.21
N ALA A 126 -6.35 14.53 3.58
CA ALA A 126 -6.23 15.92 4.03
C ALA A 126 -5.77 16.05 5.49
N ARG A 127 -5.97 15.02 6.32
CA ARG A 127 -5.78 15.11 7.77
C ARG A 127 -4.50 14.44 8.25
N VAL A 128 -4.12 13.28 7.71
CA VAL A 128 -2.99 12.51 8.24
C VAL A 128 -1.67 13.29 8.16
N ALA A 129 -1.47 14.13 7.14
CA ALA A 129 -0.29 15.00 7.04
C ALA A 129 -0.27 16.16 8.06
N ARG A 130 -1.43 16.53 8.63
CA ARG A 130 -1.57 17.68 9.55
C ARG A 130 -1.69 17.25 11.01
N GLU A 131 -2.47 16.21 11.28
CA GLU A 131 -2.78 15.72 12.62
C GLU A 131 -2.67 14.19 12.71
N PRO A 132 -1.51 13.60 12.33
CA PRO A 132 -1.36 12.15 12.15
C PRO A 132 -1.77 11.36 13.39
N ARG A 133 -1.30 11.76 14.58
CA ARG A 133 -1.62 11.06 15.83
C ARG A 133 -3.12 10.96 16.10
N LYS A 134 -3.88 12.01 15.76
CA LYS A 134 -5.33 12.02 15.95
C LYS A 134 -6.03 11.12 14.95
N VAL A 135 -5.62 11.18 13.68
CA VAL A 135 -6.15 10.30 12.63
C VAL A 135 -5.87 8.84 12.95
N LEU A 136 -4.62 8.49 13.29
CA LEU A 136 -4.24 7.13 13.68
C LEU A 136 -5.10 6.63 14.86
N LYS A 137 -5.30 7.46 15.88
CA LYS A 137 -6.17 7.12 17.01
C LYS A 137 -7.62 6.87 16.60
N GLU A 138 -8.18 7.67 15.70
CA GLU A 138 -9.53 7.46 15.15
C GLU A 138 -9.63 6.17 14.31
N MET A 139 -8.52 5.74 13.71
CA MET A 139 -8.41 4.48 12.97
C MET A 139 -8.07 3.27 13.86
N GLY A 140 -7.94 3.47 15.18
CA GLY A 140 -7.71 2.40 16.16
C GLY A 140 -6.27 2.26 16.67
N LEU A 141 -5.33 3.09 16.20
CA LEU A 141 -3.93 3.06 16.60
C LEU A 141 -3.58 4.23 17.54
N ASP A 142 -3.54 3.98 18.85
CA ASP A 142 -3.20 4.99 19.86
C ASP A 142 -1.70 4.93 20.23
N LEU A 143 -0.87 5.68 19.49
CA LEU A 143 0.57 5.76 19.74
C LEU A 143 0.89 6.68 20.93
N ALA A 144 1.78 6.20 21.81
CA ALA A 144 2.30 6.98 22.94
C ALA A 144 2.94 8.30 22.49
N LYS A 145 2.81 9.35 23.32
CA LYS A 145 3.24 10.72 22.97
C LYS A 145 4.72 10.86 22.63
N ASN A 146 5.56 9.99 23.19
CA ASN A 146 7.01 9.96 22.97
C ASN A 146 7.42 9.30 21.64
N ILE A 147 6.53 8.56 20.98
CA ILE A 147 6.80 7.97 19.66
C ILE A 147 6.69 9.07 18.61
N ALA A 148 7.77 9.37 17.90
CA ALA A 148 7.76 10.31 16.78
C ALA A 148 7.00 9.70 15.59
N ILE A 149 6.13 10.47 14.95
CA ILE A 149 5.41 10.02 13.75
C ILE A 149 5.99 10.73 12.53
N ARG A 150 6.50 9.98 11.55
CA ARG A 150 6.92 10.48 10.24
C ARG A 150 5.85 10.18 9.21
N VAL A 151 5.27 11.24 8.65
CA VAL A 151 4.33 11.12 7.55
C VAL A 151 5.09 11.21 6.23
N TRP A 152 4.92 10.22 5.37
CA TRP A 152 5.55 10.12 4.06
C TRP A 152 4.52 10.43 2.98
N GLU A 153 4.68 11.60 2.37
CA GLU A 153 3.88 12.02 1.23
C GLU A 153 4.46 11.46 -0.06
N THR A 154 3.66 10.65 -0.74
CA THR A 154 3.95 10.16 -2.09
C THR A 154 3.60 11.24 -3.12
N SER A 155 4.54 12.17 -3.32
CA SER A 155 4.44 13.30 -4.27
C SER A 155 5.17 13.07 -5.60
N ALA A 156 5.91 11.96 -5.72
CA ALA A 156 6.67 11.57 -6.90
C ALA A 156 6.38 10.10 -7.26
N GLU A 157 7.16 9.53 -8.19
CA GLU A 157 7.03 8.11 -8.59
C GLU A 157 7.58 7.12 -7.57
N THR A 158 8.21 7.58 -6.48
CA THR A 158 8.57 6.74 -5.34
C THR A 158 7.32 6.10 -4.74
N ARG A 159 7.41 4.85 -4.31
CA ARG A 159 6.33 4.13 -3.64
C ARG A 159 6.86 3.60 -2.33
N TYR A 160 6.27 4.05 -1.23
CA TYR A 160 6.73 3.66 0.10
C TYR A 160 6.05 2.37 0.56
N MET A 161 6.76 1.59 1.37
CA MET A 161 6.20 0.52 2.20
C MET A 161 6.79 0.62 3.61
N VAL A 162 5.98 0.45 4.65
CA VAL A 162 6.47 0.42 6.03
C VAL A 162 6.95 -0.99 6.37
N ILE A 163 8.11 -1.08 7.02
CA ILE A 163 8.56 -2.28 7.74
C ILE A 163 8.20 -2.06 9.20
N PRO A 164 7.08 -2.62 9.70
CA PRO A 164 6.69 -2.48 11.10
C PRO A 164 7.72 -3.15 12.02
N CYS A 165 7.76 -2.71 13.29
CA CYS A 165 8.48 -3.42 14.34
C CYS A 165 7.98 -4.87 14.44
N ARG A 166 8.90 -5.82 14.59
CA ARG A 166 8.56 -7.22 14.88
C ARG A 166 7.88 -7.29 16.25
N PRO A 167 6.70 -7.92 16.39
CA PRO A 167 6.04 -8.04 17.67
C PRO A 167 6.84 -8.89 18.66
N ASP A 168 6.81 -8.51 19.94
CA ASP A 168 7.35 -9.32 21.03
C ASP A 168 6.64 -10.69 21.10
N GLY A 169 7.32 -11.70 21.67
CA GLY A 169 6.75 -13.05 21.83
C GLY A 169 6.73 -13.89 20.55
N THR A 170 7.33 -13.40 19.46
CA THR A 170 7.45 -14.11 18.18
C THR A 170 8.79 -14.83 18.02
N ASP A 171 9.56 -15.01 19.10
CA ASP A 171 10.84 -15.71 19.07
C ASP A 171 10.69 -17.15 18.55
N GLY A 172 11.55 -17.53 17.60
CA GLY A 172 11.54 -18.87 17.00
C GLY A 172 10.40 -19.14 16.01
N TRP A 173 9.51 -18.16 15.75
CA TRP A 173 8.52 -18.27 14.69
C TRP A 173 9.20 -18.34 13.33
N ASN A 174 8.64 -19.14 12.43
CA ASN A 174 9.11 -19.22 11.05
C ASN A 174 8.58 -18.04 10.20
N GLU A 175 9.13 -17.88 9.00
CA GLU A 175 8.78 -16.76 8.11
C GLU A 175 7.29 -16.72 7.72
N GLU A 176 6.64 -17.87 7.52
CA GLU A 176 5.21 -17.94 7.16
C GLU A 176 4.34 -17.45 8.32
N GLN A 177 4.62 -17.92 9.54
CA GLN A 177 3.92 -17.48 10.75
C GLN A 177 4.11 -15.98 11.01
N LEU A 178 5.29 -15.44 10.71
CA LEU A 178 5.58 -14.02 10.85
C LEU A 178 4.87 -13.18 9.78
N ALA A 179 4.74 -13.69 8.56
CA ALA A 179 4.02 -13.00 7.49
C ALA A 179 2.54 -12.82 7.83
N ASP A 180 1.93 -13.78 8.54
CA ASP A 180 0.53 -13.69 8.98
C ASP A 180 0.26 -12.50 9.94
N LEU A 181 1.30 -11.96 10.58
CA LEU A 181 1.20 -10.81 11.49
C LEU A 181 1.16 -9.46 10.77
N VAL A 182 1.52 -9.44 9.49
CA VAL A 182 1.73 -8.22 8.72
C VAL A 182 0.53 -7.97 7.84
N THR A 183 -0.29 -7.00 8.25
CA THR A 183 -1.47 -6.56 7.48
C THR A 183 -1.11 -5.47 6.47
N ARG A 184 -1.98 -5.23 5.49
CA ARG A 184 -1.85 -4.06 4.60
C ARG A 184 -1.82 -2.76 5.39
N GLU A 185 -2.61 -2.68 6.44
CA GLU A 185 -2.70 -1.52 7.31
C GLU A 185 -1.38 -1.29 8.07
N ALA A 186 -0.68 -2.35 8.49
CA ALA A 186 0.67 -2.25 9.05
C ALA A 186 1.69 -1.77 8.00
N LEU A 187 1.62 -2.29 6.77
CA LEU A 187 2.49 -1.87 5.66
C LEU A 187 2.25 -0.41 5.20
N ILE A 188 1.09 0.17 5.50
CA ILE A 188 0.80 1.61 5.28
C ILE A 188 1.19 2.44 6.53
N GLY A 189 1.27 1.82 7.70
CA GLY A 189 1.56 2.48 8.97
C GLY A 189 0.33 3.03 9.70
N ILE A 190 -0.86 2.47 9.47
CA ILE A 190 -2.07 2.81 10.24
C ILE A 190 -2.49 1.73 11.25
N ALA A 191 -1.74 0.63 11.32
CA ALA A 191 -1.80 -0.39 12.35
C ALA A 191 -0.38 -0.83 12.73
N LEU A 192 -0.24 -1.57 13.82
CA LEU A 192 1.00 -2.32 14.11
C LEU A 192 0.90 -3.71 13.44
N ALA A 193 2.04 -4.35 13.23
CA ALA A 193 2.02 -5.81 13.12
C ALA A 193 1.65 -6.38 14.49
N ASP A 194 0.79 -7.40 14.51
CA ASP A 194 0.23 -7.92 15.76
C ASP A 194 -0.04 -9.42 15.60
N PRO A 195 0.40 -10.28 16.54
CA PRO A 195 -0.02 -11.67 16.61
C PRO A 195 -1.52 -11.90 16.82
N ALA A 196 -2.26 -10.88 17.32
CA ALA A 196 -3.58 -11.02 17.92
C ALA A 196 -3.62 -11.93 19.15
#